data_AF-A0A1B1ILW0-F1
#
_entry.id   AF-A0A1B1ILW0-F1
#
_cell.length_a   1.000
_cell.length_b   1.000
_cell.length_c   1.000
_cell.angle_alpha   90.00
_cell.angle_beta   90.00
_cell.angle_gamma   90.00
#
_symmetry.space_group_name_H-M   'P 1'
#
loop_
_entity.id
_entity.type
_entity.pdbx_description
1 polymer ?
#
loop_
_entity_poly.entity_id
_entity_poly.type
_entity_poly.pdbx_seq_one_letter_code
_entity_poly.pdbx_strand_id
1 'polypeptide(L)'
;FKEAFSLFDKDGDGQITTKELGTVMRSLGQNPSESELQDMINEVDADNNGTIDFPEFLTMMARKMKDTDSEEEIREAFKVFDRDNNGFISAAELRHVMTSIGEKLTDDEVDEMIRE
;
A
#
# COMPACT_ATOMS: atom_id res chain seq x y z
N PHE A 1 -6.39 14.51 -5.06
CA PHE A 1 -5.23 14.24 -5.94
C PHE A 1 -4.47 15.49 -6.36
N LYS A 2 -5.13 16.58 -6.79
CA LYS A 2 -4.42 17.83 -7.16
C LYS A 2 -3.61 18.46 -6.03
N GLU A 3 -4.16 18.49 -4.80
CA GLU A 3 -3.41 18.95 -3.62
C GLU A 3 -2.19 18.06 -3.32
N ALA A 4 -2.33 16.74 -3.47
CA ALA A 4 -1.22 15.81 -3.32
C ALA A 4 -0.17 16.03 -4.40
N PHE A 5 -0.57 16.24 -5.66
CA PHE A 5 0.33 16.58 -6.76
C PHE A 5 1.15 17.84 -6.45
N SER A 6 0.51 18.88 -5.91
CA SER A 6 1.21 20.11 -5.46
C SER A 6 2.13 19.90 -4.25
N LEU A 7 2.09 18.75 -3.57
CA LEU A 7 3.11 18.40 -2.58
C LEU A 7 4.39 17.91 -3.26
N PHE A 8 4.27 17.28 -4.42
CA PHE A 8 5.39 16.79 -5.24
C PHE A 8 5.95 17.90 -6.12
N ASP A 9 5.11 18.52 -6.95
CA ASP A 9 5.45 19.66 -7.81
C ASP A 9 5.70 20.91 -6.94
N LYS A 10 6.99 21.23 -6.69
CA LYS A 10 7.39 22.30 -5.77
C LYS A 10 7.49 23.64 -6.47
N ASP A 11 7.85 23.65 -7.74
CA ASP A 11 8.01 24.88 -8.51
C ASP A 11 6.71 25.28 -9.25
N GLY A 12 5.72 24.39 -9.30
CA GLY A 12 4.40 24.64 -9.86
C GLY A 12 4.40 24.60 -11.39
N ASP A 13 5.40 23.96 -12.02
CA ASP A 13 5.50 23.88 -13.47
C ASP A 13 4.52 22.87 -14.09
N GLY A 14 3.83 22.08 -13.26
CA GLY A 14 2.85 21.09 -13.66
C GLY A 14 3.45 19.72 -14.00
N GLN A 15 4.73 19.52 -13.70
CA GLN A 15 5.48 18.28 -13.90
C GLN A 15 6.19 17.91 -12.61
N ILE A 16 6.40 16.62 -12.36
CA ILE A 16 7.17 16.13 -11.21
C ILE A 16 8.47 15.54 -11.73
N THR A 17 9.58 16.15 -11.34
CA THR A 17 10.91 15.65 -11.65
C THR A 17 11.36 14.56 -10.67
N THR A 18 12.38 13.77 -11.05
CA THR A 18 13.02 12.78 -10.14
C THR A 18 13.47 13.40 -8.82
N LYS A 19 13.95 14.65 -8.87
CA LYS A 19 14.42 15.40 -7.69
C LYS A 19 13.29 15.74 -6.73
N GLU A 20 12.15 16.16 -7.28
CA GLU A 20 10.95 16.49 -6.51
C GLU A 20 10.33 15.25 -5.88
N LEU A 21 10.18 14.19 -6.68
CA LEU A 21 9.73 12.88 -6.20
C LEU A 21 10.62 12.40 -5.04
N GLY A 22 11.94 12.43 -5.21
CA GLY A 22 12.89 12.03 -4.17
C GLY A 22 12.83 12.90 -2.91
N THR A 23 12.57 14.20 -3.05
CA THR A 23 12.45 15.12 -1.91
C THR A 23 11.22 14.78 -1.06
N VAL A 24 10.09 14.48 -1.71
CA VAL A 24 8.88 14.07 -0.99
C VAL A 24 9.05 12.69 -0.37
N MET A 25 9.59 11.70 -1.09
CA MET A 25 9.77 10.35 -0.54
C MET A 25 10.69 10.35 0.69
N ARG A 26 11.76 11.15 0.67
CA ARG A 26 12.61 11.40 1.85
C ARG A 26 11.90 12.08 3.00
N SER A 27 10.99 13.01 2.70
CA SER A 27 10.17 13.67 3.72
C SER A 27 9.15 12.71 4.36
N LEU A 28 8.75 11.65 3.64
CA LEU A 28 7.89 10.57 4.13
C LEU A 28 8.67 9.44 4.83
N GLY A 29 9.98 9.59 5.00
CA GLY A 29 10.84 8.61 5.70
C GLY A 29 11.37 7.48 4.82
N GLN A 30 11.11 7.50 3.50
CA GLN A 30 11.71 6.56 2.56
C GLN A 30 13.02 7.12 2.00
N ASN A 31 14.00 6.28 1.64
CA ASN A 31 15.26 6.75 1.06
C ASN A 31 15.60 6.04 -0.26
N PRO A 32 14.81 6.26 -1.32
CA PRO A 32 15.07 5.67 -2.62
C PRO A 32 16.34 6.24 -3.24
N SER A 33 17.05 5.39 -3.98
CA SER A 33 18.16 5.74 -4.85
C SER A 33 17.69 6.49 -6.10
N GLU A 34 18.60 7.17 -6.80
CA GLU A 34 18.25 7.83 -8.07
C GLU A 34 17.77 6.85 -9.13
N SER A 35 18.31 5.62 -9.15
CA SER A 35 17.84 4.58 -10.08
C SER A 35 16.40 4.20 -9.78
N GLU A 36 16.05 3.95 -8.51
CA GLU A 36 14.68 3.62 -8.13
C GLU A 36 13.71 4.77 -8.45
N LEU A 37 14.11 6.02 -8.23
CA LEU A 37 13.30 7.17 -8.62
C LEU A 37 13.10 7.25 -10.13
N GLN A 38 14.15 6.99 -10.91
CA GLN A 38 14.05 6.99 -12.36
C GLN A 38 13.16 5.85 -12.86
N ASP A 39 13.29 4.65 -12.29
CA ASP A 39 12.46 3.50 -12.61
C ASP A 39 10.98 3.79 -12.30
N MET A 40 10.69 4.42 -11.16
CA MET A 40 9.33 4.85 -10.82
C MET A 40 8.73 5.85 -11.80
N ILE A 41 9.54 6.79 -12.33
CA ILE A 41 9.07 7.71 -13.38
C ILE A 41 8.83 6.94 -14.67
N ASN A 42 9.79 6.12 -15.10
CA ASN A 42 9.71 5.37 -16.36
C ASN A 42 8.51 4.41 -16.42
N GLU A 43 8.01 3.94 -15.27
CA GLU A 43 6.82 3.09 -15.20
C GLU A 43 5.51 3.80 -15.59
N VAL A 44 5.47 5.13 -15.47
CA VAL A 44 4.24 5.93 -15.65
C VAL A 44 4.37 7.05 -16.67
N ASP A 45 5.60 7.40 -17.04
CA ASP A 45 5.97 8.33 -18.10
C ASP A 45 5.59 7.76 -19.48
N ALA A 46 4.37 8.08 -19.92
CA ALA A 46 3.80 7.54 -21.15
C ALA A 46 4.31 8.30 -22.38
N ASP A 47 4.63 9.58 -22.22
CA ASP A 47 5.13 10.44 -23.29
C ASP A 47 6.67 10.45 -23.40
N ASN A 48 7.37 9.79 -22.46
CA ASN A 48 8.82 9.65 -22.37
C ASN A 48 9.54 11.00 -22.22
N ASN A 49 8.92 11.95 -21.53
CA ASN A 49 9.49 13.27 -21.28
C ASN A 49 10.46 13.29 -20.07
N GLY A 50 10.54 12.20 -19.30
CA GLY A 50 11.42 12.04 -18.14
C GLY A 50 10.89 12.70 -16.87
N THR A 51 9.62 13.09 -16.85
CA THR A 51 8.89 13.69 -15.73
C THR A 51 7.51 13.03 -15.60
N ILE A 52 6.77 13.35 -14.54
CA ILE A 52 5.40 12.86 -14.36
C ILE A 52 4.45 14.05 -14.43
N ASP A 53 3.58 14.08 -15.42
CA ASP A 53 2.51 15.06 -15.50
C ASP A 53 1.31 14.71 -14.60
N PHE A 54 0.32 15.60 -14.50
CA PHE A 54 -0.84 15.35 -13.64
C PHE A 54 -1.67 14.10 -14.05
N PRO A 55 -2.00 13.88 -15.34
CA PRO A 55 -2.57 12.62 -15.83
C PRO A 55 -1.78 11.35 -15.48
N GLU A 56 -0.47 11.36 -15.63
CA GLU A 56 0.43 10.24 -15.34
C GLU A 56 0.48 9.98 -13.83
N PHE A 57 0.53 11.05 -13.02
CA PHE A 57 0.45 10.95 -11.56
C PHE A 57 -0.87 10.30 -11.11
N LEU A 58 -2.00 10.63 -11.75
CA LEU A 58 -3.27 9.96 -11.45
C LEU A 58 -3.23 8.47 -11.80
N THR A 59 -2.60 8.11 -12.91
CA THR A 59 -2.42 6.71 -13.32
C THR A 59 -1.54 5.95 -12.32
N MET A 60 -0.44 6.57 -11.88
CA MET A 60 0.43 6.05 -10.83
C MET A 60 -0.33 5.82 -9.52
N MET A 61 -1.06 6.83 -9.05
CA MET A 61 -1.79 6.77 -7.78
C MET A 61 -2.96 5.79 -7.84
N ALA A 62 -3.65 5.69 -8.98
CA ALA A 62 -4.71 4.70 -9.18
C ALA A 62 -4.16 3.27 -9.15
N ARG A 63 -2.98 3.04 -9.75
CA ARG A 63 -2.31 1.73 -9.73
C ARG A 63 -1.83 1.36 -8.33
N LYS A 64 -1.16 2.28 -7.63
CA LYS A 64 -0.71 2.06 -6.24
C LYS A 64 -1.86 1.90 -5.26
N MET A 65 -2.93 2.67 -5.36
CA MET A 65 -4.12 2.47 -4.51
C MET A 65 -4.71 1.09 -4.75
N LYS A 66 -4.77 0.65 -6.02
CA LYS A 66 -5.21 -0.71 -6.33
C LYS A 66 -4.29 -1.76 -5.68
N ASP A 67 -2.97 -1.60 -5.74
CA ASP A 67 -2.01 -2.54 -5.12
C ASP A 67 -1.99 -2.48 -3.58
N THR A 68 -2.32 -1.34 -2.98
CA THR A 68 -2.37 -1.20 -1.50
C THR A 68 -3.69 -1.73 -0.92
N ASP A 69 -4.79 -1.62 -1.67
CA ASP A 69 -6.07 -2.31 -1.36
C ASP A 69 -6.09 -3.77 -1.86
N SER A 70 -5.03 -4.22 -2.55
CA SER A 70 -4.98 -5.56 -3.14
C SER A 70 -4.70 -6.57 -2.06
N GLU A 71 -5.53 -7.62 -2.04
CA GLU A 71 -5.24 -9.03 -1.78
C GLU A 71 -4.00 -9.42 -0.97
N GLU A 72 -2.82 -8.83 -1.17
CA GLU A 72 -1.63 -8.95 -0.34
C GLU A 72 -1.84 -8.47 1.11
N GLU A 73 -2.46 -7.31 1.38
CA GLU A 73 -2.75 -6.93 2.78
C GLU A 73 -3.73 -7.92 3.43
N ILE A 74 -4.78 -8.31 2.69
CA ILE A 74 -5.76 -9.30 3.16
C ILE A 74 -5.09 -10.67 3.35
N ARG A 75 -4.17 -11.07 2.48
CA ARG A 75 -3.44 -12.34 2.53
C ARG A 75 -2.40 -12.35 3.65
N GLU A 76 -1.69 -11.24 3.87
CA GLU A 76 -0.78 -11.09 5.00
C GLU A 76 -1.56 -11.10 6.31
N ALA A 77 -2.70 -10.41 6.39
CA ALA A 77 -3.61 -10.54 7.52
C ALA A 77 -4.10 -11.98 7.67
N PHE A 78 -4.49 -12.67 6.59
CA PHE A 78 -4.95 -14.05 6.63
C PHE A 78 -3.86 -15.00 7.14
N LYS A 79 -2.59 -14.81 6.75
CA LYS A 79 -1.45 -15.59 7.26
C LYS A 79 -1.16 -15.38 8.74
N VAL A 80 -1.53 -14.22 9.31
CA VAL A 80 -1.43 -14.01 10.77
C VAL A 80 -2.41 -14.94 11.51
N PHE A 81 -3.56 -15.24 10.89
CA PHE A 81 -4.58 -16.14 11.43
C PHE A 81 -4.32 -17.62 11.07
N ASP A 82 -4.12 -17.96 9.80
CA ASP A 82 -3.83 -19.30 9.29
C ASP A 82 -2.39 -19.71 9.60
N ARG A 83 -2.19 -20.34 10.75
CA ARG A 83 -0.85 -20.70 11.26
C ARG A 83 -0.33 -21.99 10.64
N ASP A 84 -1.22 -22.92 10.35
CA ASP A 84 -0.83 -24.18 9.70
C ASP A 84 -0.67 -24.03 8.18
N ASN A 85 -0.98 -22.86 7.62
CA ASN A 85 -0.89 -22.51 6.19
C ASN A 85 -1.72 -23.46 5.33
N ASN A 86 -2.84 -23.95 5.85
CA ASN A 86 -3.75 -24.84 5.11
C ASN A 86 -4.69 -24.07 4.16
N GLY A 87 -4.69 -22.73 4.21
CA GLY A 87 -5.52 -21.84 3.40
C GLY A 87 -6.89 -21.51 4.01
N PHE A 88 -7.18 -21.98 5.22
CA PHE A 88 -8.44 -21.79 5.95
C PHE A 88 -8.16 -21.42 7.40
N ILE A 89 -8.83 -20.39 7.92
CA ILE A 89 -8.73 -20.05 9.35
C ILE A 89 -9.70 -20.93 10.13
N SER A 90 -9.17 -21.84 10.94
CA SER A 90 -9.98 -22.63 11.86
C SER A 90 -10.40 -21.84 13.10
N ALA A 91 -11.47 -22.26 13.78
CA ALA A 91 -11.90 -21.67 15.04
C ALA A 91 -10.80 -21.67 16.11
N ALA A 92 -9.96 -22.70 16.13
CA ALA A 92 -8.83 -22.79 17.04
C ALA A 92 -7.75 -21.73 16.75
N GLU A 93 -7.51 -21.42 15.49
CA GLU A 93 -6.54 -20.42 15.04
C GLU A 93 -7.01 -18.99 15.30
N LEU A 94 -8.26 -18.69 14.95
CA LEU A 94 -8.87 -17.40 15.23
C LEU A 94 -8.84 -17.10 16.75
N ARG A 95 -9.20 -18.09 17.58
CA ARG A 95 -9.14 -18.01 19.04
C ARG A 95 -7.72 -17.76 19.57
N HIS A 96 -6.72 -18.41 18.98
CA HIS A 96 -5.34 -18.26 19.42
C HIS A 96 -4.81 -16.85 19.15
N VAL A 97 -5.14 -16.27 18.00
CA VAL A 97 -4.75 -14.90 17.65
C VAL A 97 -5.48 -13.88 18.52
N MET A 98 -6.79 -14.04 18.72
CA MET A 98 -7.59 -13.14 19.57
C MET A 98 -7.11 -13.14 21.03
N THR A 99 -6.77 -14.32 21.56
CA THR A 99 -6.15 -14.44 22.90
C THR A 99 -4.78 -13.76 22.97
N SER A 100 -4.01 -13.76 21.86
CA SER A 100 -2.70 -13.12 21.78
C SER A 100 -2.78 -11.60 21.64
N ILE A 101 -3.85 -11.08 21.05
CA ILE A 101 -4.14 -9.64 20.90
C ILE A 101 -4.67 -9.04 22.22
N GLY A 102 -5.09 -9.88 23.17
CA GLY A 102 -5.52 -9.46 24.51
C GLY A 102 -7.02 -9.24 24.65
N GLU A 103 -7.79 -9.50 23.60
CA GLU A 103 -9.25 -9.56 23.67
C GLU A 103 -9.70 -10.96 24.08
N LYS A 104 -10.43 -11.04 25.19
CA LYS A 104 -11.02 -12.29 25.66
C LYS A 104 -12.38 -12.47 24.99
N LEU A 105 -12.37 -12.99 23.76
CA LEU A 105 -13.59 -13.47 23.13
C LEU A 105 -14.00 -14.81 23.74
N THR A 106 -15.30 -14.99 23.93
CA THR A 106 -15.91 -16.25 24.36
C THR A 106 -16.04 -17.22 23.21
N ASP A 107 -16.14 -18.52 23.50
CA ASP A 107 -16.23 -19.55 22.45
C ASP A 107 -17.48 -19.34 21.56
N ASP A 108 -18.56 -18.78 22.11
CA ASP A 108 -19.78 -18.43 21.37
C ASP A 108 -19.57 -17.26 20.40
N GLU A 109 -18.79 -16.24 20.78
CA GLU A 109 -18.48 -15.10 19.91
C GLU A 109 -17.57 -15.51 18.73
N VAL A 110 -16.61 -16.41 18.97
CA VAL A 110 -15.75 -16.97 17.91
C VAL A 110 -16.56 -17.82 16.93
N ASP A 111 -17.52 -18.61 17.44
CA ASP A 111 -18.41 -19.43 16.64
C ASP A 111 -19.39 -18.59 15.79
N GLU A 112 -19.85 -17.44 16.30
CA GLU A 112 -20.64 -16.49 15.51
C GLU A 112 -19.80 -15.86 14.39
N MET A 113 -18.55 -15.49 14.67
CA MET A 113 -17.64 -14.91 13.67
C MET A 113 -17.29 -15.86 12.51
N ILE A 114 -17.43 -17.18 12.70
CA ILE A 114 -17.12 -18.20 11.67
C ILE A 114 -18.38 -18.66 10.91
N ARG A 115 -19.58 -18.37 11.42
CA ARG A 115 -20.85 -18.78 10.81
C ARG A 115 -21.40 -17.83 9.75
N GLU A 116 -20.95 -16.57 9.70
CA GLU A 116 -21.25 -15.63 8.61
C GLU A 116 -20.29 -15.79 7.42
#